data_AF-A0AB39PNH0-F1
#
_entry.id   AF-A0AB39PNH0-F1
#
_cell.length_a   1.000
_cell.length_b   1.000
_cell.length_c   1.000
_cell.angle_alpha   90.00
_cell.angle_beta   90.00
_cell.angle_gamma   90.00
#
_symmetry.space_group_name_H-M   'P 1'
#
loop_
_entity.id
_entity.type
_entity.pdbx_description
1 polymer ?
#
loop_
_entity_poly.entity_id
_entity_poly.type
_entity_poly.pdbx_seq_one_letter_code
_entity_poly.pdbx_strand_id
1 'polypeptide(L)' 'MVKEISPAEIRAAALGALSEPGERRRRLLAELAEVEQELRPLIVKAVRVEVPHRQIQEVTGISRPTITKIARDSE' A
#
# COMPACT_ATOMS: atom_id res chain seq x y z
N MET A 1 -18.36 20.53 -38.56
CA MET A 1 -18.00 21.46 -37.47
C MET A 1 -17.36 20.64 -36.37
N VAL A 2 -16.04 20.70 -36.19
CA VAL A 2 -15.36 19.98 -35.11
C VAL A 2 -15.61 20.76 -33.84
N LYS A 3 -16.29 20.17 -32.85
CA LYS A 3 -16.54 20.81 -31.56
C LYS A 3 -15.21 20.87 -30.82
N GLU A 4 -14.64 22.06 -30.65
CA GLU A 4 -13.46 22.25 -29.81
C GLU A 4 -13.83 21.90 -28.36
N ILE A 5 -13.14 20.91 -27.81
CA ILE A 5 -13.32 20.50 -26.42
C ILE A 5 -12.64 21.55 -25.55
N SER A 6 -13.40 22.15 -24.64
CA SER A 6 -12.86 23.14 -23.72
C SER A 6 -11.86 22.49 -22.73
N PRO A 7 -10.87 23.24 -22.21
CA PRO A 7 -9.98 22.73 -21.17
C PRO A 7 -10.71 22.19 -19.93
N ALA A 8 -11.91 22.69 -19.62
CA ALA A 8 -12.74 22.20 -18.53
C ALA A 8 -13.29 20.79 -18.81
N GLU A 9 -13.75 20.53 -20.03
CA GLU A 9 -14.23 19.20 -20.46
C GLU A 9 -13.07 18.18 -20.49
N ILE A 10 -11.87 18.58 -20.90
CA ILE A 10 -10.67 17.71 -20.85
C ILE A 10 -10.35 17.31 -19.41
N ARG A 11 -10.37 18.26 -18.47
CA ARG A 11 -10.12 17.97 -17.04
C ARG A 11 -11.20 17.07 -16.45
N ALA A 12 -12.47 17.32 -16.76
CA ALA A 12 -13.59 16.51 -16.27
C ALA A 12 -13.49 15.06 -16.78
N ALA A 13 -13.15 14.87 -18.06
CA ALA A 13 -12.93 13.55 -18.64
C ALA A 13 -11.74 12.82 -17.98
N ALA A 14 -10.62 13.51 -17.78
CA ALA A 14 -9.45 12.94 -17.11
C ALA A 14 -9.76 12.53 -15.66
N LEU A 15 -10.48 13.36 -14.91
CA LEU A 15 -10.89 13.04 -13.54
C LEU A 15 -11.90 11.88 -13.50
N GLY A 16 -12.86 11.86 -14.43
CA GLY A 16 -13.80 10.76 -14.59
C GLY A 16 -13.09 9.42 -14.81
N ALA A 17 -12.07 9.40 -15.68
CA ALA A 17 -11.27 8.21 -15.96
C ALA A 17 -10.49 7.69 -14.73
N LEU A 18 -10.15 8.57 -13.77
CA LEU A 18 -9.47 8.18 -12.53
C LEU A 18 -10.43 7.71 -11.43
N SER A 19 -11.73 7.98 -11.54
CA SER A 19 -12.66 7.82 -10.42
C SER A 19 -12.75 6.37 -9.96
N GLU A 20 -13.04 5.43 -10.86
CA GLU A 20 -13.18 4.01 -10.50
C GLU A 20 -11.83 3.37 -10.08
N PRO A 21 -10.71 3.50 -10.82
CA PRO A 21 -9.43 2.96 -10.36
C PRO A 21 -8.97 3.58 -9.04
N GLY A 22 -9.24 4.88 -8.83
CA GLY A 22 -8.94 5.59 -7.60
C GLY A 22 -9.75 5.08 -6.40
N GLU A 23 -11.05 4.85 -6.58
CA GLU A 23 -11.91 4.23 -5.56
C GLU A 23 -11.46 2.81 -5.21
N ARG A 24 -11.17 1.99 -6.23
CA ARG A 24 -10.64 0.65 -6.02
C ARG A 24 -9.33 0.68 -5.24
N ARG A 25 -8.41 1.58 -5.60
CA ARG A 25 -7.14 1.75 -4.89
C ARG A 25 -7.35 2.15 -3.42
N ARG A 26 -8.28 3.07 -3.13
CA ARG A 26 -8.57 3.47 -1.74
C ARG A 26 -9.10 2.31 -0.90
N ARG A 27 -10.00 1.49 -1.45
CA ARG A 27 -10.52 0.29 -0.76
C ARG A 27 -9.42 -0.71 -0.46
N LEU A 28 -8.62 -1.05 -1.47
CA LEU A 28 -7.49 -1.99 -1.29
C LEU A 28 -6.45 -1.48 -0.29
N LEU A 29 -6.22 -0.17 -0.21
CA LEU A 29 -5.33 0.39 0.81
C LEU A 29 -5.91 0.29 2.22
N ALA A 30 -7.23 0.43 2.38
CA ALA A 30 -7.86 0.23 3.68
C ALA A 30 -7.74 -1.24 4.13
N GLU A 31 -8.03 -2.19 3.23
CA GLU A 31 -7.86 -3.62 3.48
C GLU A 31 -6.40 -3.97 3.80
N LEU A 32 -5.44 -3.42 3.05
CA LEU A 32 -4.02 -3.61 3.33
C LEU A 32 -3.64 -3.08 4.72
N ALA A 33 -4.18 -1.93 5.13
CA ALA A 33 -3.90 -1.36 6.44
C ALA A 33 -4.40 -2.24 7.58
N GLU A 34 -5.54 -2.91 7.42
CA GLU A 34 -6.05 -3.90 8.39
C GLU A 34 -5.09 -5.10 8.50
N VAL A 35 -4.69 -5.66 7.36
CA VAL A 35 -3.71 -6.76 7.32
C VAL A 35 -2.37 -6.34 7.94
N GLU A 36 -1.90 -5.12 7.69
CA GLU A 36 -0.67 -4.61 8.29
C GLU A 36 -0.75 -4.49 9.81
N GLN A 37 -1.91 -4.12 10.38
CA GLN A 37 -2.11 -4.08 11.83
C GLN A 37 -1.95 -5.46 12.47
N GLU A 38 -2.45 -6.50 11.81
CA GLU A 38 -2.30 -7.90 12.25
C GLU A 38 -0.86 -8.40 12.08
N LEU A 39 -0.19 -8.06 10.97
CA LEU A 39 1.16 -8.54 10.65
C LEU A 39 2.24 -7.93 11.53
N ARG A 40 2.13 -6.64 11.91
CA ARG A 40 3.18 -5.94 12.68
C ARG A 40 3.64 -6.69 13.94
N PRO A 41 2.77 -7.10 14.88
CA PRO A 41 3.22 -7.84 16.06
C PRO A 41 3.83 -9.21 15.72
N LEU A 42 3.37 -9.86 14.65
CA LEU A 42 3.94 -11.13 14.18
C LEU A 42 5.35 -10.95 13.62
N ILE A 43 5.59 -9.87 12.88
CA ILE A 43 6.93 -9.50 12.38
C ILE A 43 7.88 -9.22 13.54
N VAL A 44 7.44 -8.45 14.54
CA VAL A 44 8.25 -8.18 15.74
C VAL A 44 8.62 -9.48 16.45
N LYS A 45 7.66 -10.38 16.62
CA LYS A 45 7.91 -11.70 17.23
C LYS A 45 8.91 -12.52 16.40
N ALA A 46 8.75 -12.55 15.07
CA ALA A 46 9.64 -13.27 14.16
C ALA A 46 11.08 -12.74 14.24
N VAL A 47 11.26 -11.42 14.28
CA VAL A 47 12.59 -10.79 14.44
C VAL A 47 13.19 -11.13 15.80
N ARG A 48 12.41 -11.10 16.89
CA ARG A 48 12.88 -11.44 18.25
C ARG A 48 13.35 -12.88 18.40
N VAL A 49 12.83 -13.81 17.59
CA VAL A 49 13.27 -15.21 17.54
C VAL A 49 14.25 -15.47 16.40
N GLU A 50 14.89 -14.40 15.92
CA GLU A 50 16.00 -14.44 14.94
C GLU A 50 15.62 -15.00 13.56
N VAL A 51 14.36 -14.90 13.13
CA VAL A 51 13.99 -15.22 11.74
C VAL A 51 14.68 -14.24 10.80
N PRO A 52 15.44 -14.71 9.79
CA PRO A 52 16.11 -13.84 8.83
C PRO A 52 15.12 -12.91 8.10
N HIS A 53 15.43 -11.61 8.03
CA HIS A 53 14.58 -10.61 7.37
C HIS A 53 14.26 -10.96 5.91
N ARG A 54 15.15 -11.71 5.23
CA ARG A 54 14.90 -12.20 3.87
C ARG A 54 13.72 -13.17 3.82
N GLN A 55 13.63 -14.11 4.76
CA GLN A 55 12.52 -15.06 4.82
C GLN A 55 11.21 -14.34 5.18
N ILE A 56 11.26 -13.37 6.10
CA ILE A 56 10.10 -12.53 6.42
C ILE A 56 9.63 -11.78 5.16
N GLN A 57 10.54 -11.21 4.38
CA GLN A 57 10.22 -10.54 3.11
C GLN A 57 9.61 -11.51 2.09
N GLU A 58 10.16 -12.72 1.94
CA GLU A 58 9.67 -13.73 0.99
C GLU A 58 8.22 -14.15 1.28
N VAL A 59 7.83 -14.28 2.56
CA VAL A 59 6.48 -14.71 2.93
C VAL A 59 5.47 -13.57 3.06
N THR A 60 5.91 -12.36 3.43
CA THR A 60 5.01 -11.21 3.63
C THR A 60 4.97 -10.23 2.46
N GLY A 61 5.98 -10.28 1.58
CA GLY A 61 6.21 -9.25 0.56
C GLY A 61 6.70 -7.91 1.11
N ILE A 62 6.87 -7.76 2.43
CA ILE A 62 7.28 -6.50 3.06
C ILE A 62 8.78 -6.30 2.87
N SER A 63 9.16 -5.09 2.44
CA SER A 63 10.56 -4.76 2.20
C SER A 63 11.42 -4.87 3.47
N ARG A 64 12.69 -5.27 3.32
CA ARG A 64 13.64 -5.34 4.46
C ARG A 64 13.74 -4.03 5.24
N PRO A 65 13.81 -2.83 4.62
CA PRO A 65 13.79 -1.57 5.36
C PRO A 65 12.55 -1.40 6.24
N THR A 66 11.36 -1.77 5.74
CA THR A 66 10.12 -1.70 6.51
C THR A 66 10.13 -2.68 7.68
N ILE A 67 10.60 -3.92 7.46
CA ILE A 67 10.74 -4.92 8.54
C ILE A 67 11.66 -4.39 9.64
N THR A 68 12.82 -3.83 9.27
CA THR A 68 13.75 -3.21 10.23
C THR A 68 13.10 -2.07 11.01
N LYS A 69 12.31 -1.21 10.34
CA LYS A 69 11.59 -0.13 11.00
C LYS A 69 10.56 -0.66 12.01
N ILE A 70 9.73 -1.63 11.62
CA ILE A 70 8.72 -2.24 12.48
C ILE A 70 9.35 -2.84 13.75
N ALA A 71 10.49 -3.53 13.60
CA ALA A 71 11.22 -4.12 14.72
C ALA A 71 11.72 -3.04 15.69
N ARG A 72 12.33 -1.96 15.18
CA ARG A 72 12.85 -0.83 15.98
C ARG A 72 11.77 -0.02 16.68
N ASP A 73 10.62 0.20 16.03
CA ASP A 73 9.50 0.95 16.60
C ASP A 73 8.85 0.20 17.80
N SER A 74 9.25 -1.04 18.07
CA SER A 74 8.69 -1.93 19.10
C SER A 74 9.66 -2.24 20.26
N GLU A 75 10.81 -1.58 20.27
CA GLU A 75 11.80 -1.55 21.37
C GLU A 75 11.55 -0.34 22.28
#